data_AF-A0A8T0CKN9-F1
#
_entry.id   AF-A0A8T0CKN9-F1
#
_cell.length_a   1.000
_cell.length_b   1.000
_cell.length_c   1.000
_cell.angle_alpha   90.00
_cell.angle_beta   90.00
_cell.angle_gamma   90.00
#
_symmetry.space_group_name_H-M   'P 1'
#
loop_
_entity.id
_entity.type
_entity.pdbx_description
1 polymer ?
#
loop_
_entity_poly.entity_id
_entity_poly.type
_entity_poly.pdbx_seq_one_letter_code
_entity_poly.pdbx_strand_id
1 'polypeptide(L)'
;MTAKKPMEGMIRCSANYVPLTPISFLERSAVVYRDRPSVVYGDVRYTWGETLRRCIKLASALDGLGVSRGDVVSQLSLPVTR
;
A
#
# COMPACT_ATOMS: atom_id res chain seq x y z
N MET A 1 5.11 14.69 -5.95
CA MET A 1 6.23 13.76 -6.16
C MET A 1 6.74 13.98 -7.59
N THR A 2 7.88 14.65 -7.72
CA THR A 2 8.44 15.07 -9.01
C THR A 2 8.97 13.85 -9.78
N ALA A 3 8.59 13.69 -11.05
CA ALA A 3 9.12 12.62 -11.89
C ALA A 3 10.64 12.83 -12.10
N LYS A 4 11.47 12.00 -11.47
CA LYS A 4 12.94 12.06 -11.56
C LYS A 4 13.39 11.80 -13.00
N LYS A 5 13.99 12.77 -13.69
CA LYS A 5 14.47 12.66 -15.10
C LYS A 5 15.17 11.30 -15.35
N PRO A 6 14.93 10.62 -16.50
CA PRO A 6 15.63 9.38 -16.81
C PRO A 6 17.15 9.59 -16.71
N MET A 7 17.90 8.60 -16.22
CA MET A 7 19.36 8.64 -16.31
C MET A 7 19.76 8.77 -17.79
N GLU A 8 20.64 9.72 -18.11
CA GLU A 8 21.15 9.89 -19.47
C GLU A 8 21.64 8.53 -20.02
N GLY A 9 21.16 8.14 -21.20
CA GLY A 9 21.48 6.86 -21.86
C GLY A 9 20.53 5.69 -21.56
N MET A 10 19.52 5.83 -20.69
CA MET A 10 18.52 4.78 -20.45
C MET A 10 17.11 5.17 -20.94
N ILE A 11 16.54 4.30 -21.79
CA ILE A 11 15.12 4.33 -22.11
C ILE A 11 14.35 3.82 -20.89
N ARG A 12 13.36 4.57 -20.40
CA ARG A 12 12.46 4.08 -19.36
C ARG A 12 11.60 2.94 -19.90
N CYS A 13 11.59 1.82 -19.20
CA CYS A 13 10.79 0.64 -19.50
C CYS A 13 10.28 0.01 -18.19
N SER A 14 9.44 -1.01 -18.30
CA SER A 14 8.89 -1.74 -17.14
C SER A 14 9.96 -2.36 -16.25
N ALA A 15 11.15 -2.67 -16.80
CA ALA A 15 12.25 -3.26 -16.04
C ALA A 15 12.98 -2.25 -15.13
N ASN A 16 13.01 -0.96 -15.49
CA ASN A 16 13.79 0.06 -14.78
C ASN A 16 12.95 1.19 -14.17
N TYR A 17 11.64 1.20 -14.41
CA TYR A 17 10.75 2.22 -13.88
C TYR A 17 9.39 1.64 -13.46
N VAL A 18 9.07 1.85 -12.19
CA VAL A 18 7.71 1.76 -11.65
C VAL A 18 7.54 2.92 -10.67
N PRO A 19 6.42 3.66 -10.70
CA PRO A 19 6.19 4.71 -9.72
C PRO A 19 6.14 4.09 -8.32
N LEU A 20 6.90 4.68 -7.38
CA LEU A 20 6.80 4.33 -5.98
C LEU A 20 5.53 4.97 -5.42
N THR A 21 4.47 4.18 -5.32
CA THR A 21 3.20 4.56 -4.71
C THR A 21 3.05 3.80 -3.39
N PRO A 22 2.19 4.25 -2.46
CA PRO A 22 1.89 3.47 -1.27
C PRO A 22 1.41 2.04 -1.58
N ILE A 23 0.69 1.87 -2.69
CA ILE A 23 0.20 0.56 -3.16
C ILE A 23 1.38 -0.30 -3.63
N SER A 24 2.24 0.20 -4.52
CA SER A 24 3.37 -0.58 -5.03
C SER A 24 4.41 -0.87 -3.95
N PHE A 25 4.55 0.01 -2.95
CA PHE A 25 5.36 -0.24 -1.77
C PHE A 25 4.77 -1.36 -0.89
N LEU A 26 3.46 -1.33 -0.62
CA LEU A 26 2.77 -2.35 0.18
C LEU A 26 2.89 -3.74 -0.47
N GLU A 27 2.62 -3.84 -1.77
CA GLU A 27 2.73 -5.09 -2.53
C GLU A 27 4.14 -5.66 -2.47
N ARG A 28 5.16 -4.83 -2.75
CA ARG A 28 6.57 -5.26 -2.69
C ARG A 28 6.98 -5.69 -1.30
N SER A 29 6.55 -4.98 -0.26
CA SER A 29 6.89 -5.30 1.13
C SER A 29 6.25 -6.62 1.57
N ALA A 30 5.02 -6.91 1.15
CA ALA A 30 4.34 -8.18 1.43
C ALA A 30 4.93 -9.39 0.69
N VAL A 31 5.65 -9.16 -0.40
CA VAL A 31 6.42 -10.20 -1.11
C VAL A 31 7.78 -10.40 -0.46
N VAL A 32 8.57 -9.34 -0.30
CA VAL A 32 9.98 -9.41 0.13
C VAL A 32 10.11 -9.64 1.63
N TYR A 33 9.22 -9.05 2.44
CA TYR A 33 9.27 -9.06 3.90
C TYR A 33 8.02 -9.68 4.52
N ARG A 34 7.42 -10.66 3.82
CA ARG A 34 6.12 -11.26 4.14
C ARG A 34 5.88 -11.48 5.63
N ASP A 35 6.79 -12.18 6.30
CA ASP A 35 6.64 -12.61 7.69
C ASP A 35 7.28 -11.63 8.70
N ARG A 36 7.82 -10.50 8.22
CA ARG A 36 8.35 -9.46 9.10
C ARG A 36 7.23 -8.54 9.61
N PRO A 37 7.37 -7.98 10.83
CA PRO A 37 6.42 -7.01 11.35
C PRO A 37 6.27 -5.79 10.45
N SER A 38 5.02 -5.39 10.20
CA SER A 38 4.62 -4.17 9.46
C SER A 38 4.00 -3.13 10.38
N VAL A 39 3.23 -3.58 11.38
CA VAL A 39 2.56 -2.75 12.38
C VAL A 39 2.78 -3.37 13.75
N VAL A 40 3.19 -2.55 14.72
CA VAL A 40 3.31 -2.91 16.13
C VAL A 40 2.57 -1.84 16.94
N TYR A 41 1.51 -2.24 17.62
CA TYR A 41 0.70 -1.36 18.46
C TYR A 41 0.16 -2.13 19.67
N GLY A 42 0.71 -1.87 20.86
CA GLY A 42 0.41 -2.68 22.05
C GLY A 42 0.66 -4.16 21.78
N ASP A 43 -0.34 -5.00 22.05
CA ASP A 43 -0.30 -6.44 21.75
C ASP A 43 -0.60 -6.75 20.27
N VAL A 44 -1.12 -5.79 19.52
CA VAL A 44 -1.43 -5.96 18.09
C VAL A 44 -0.13 -5.93 17.30
N ARG A 45 0.16 -7.05 16.64
CA ARG A 45 1.23 -7.16 15.66
C ARG A 45 0.65 -7.68 14.36
N TYR A 46 1.02 -7.04 13.26
CA TYR A 46 0.75 -7.55 11.92
C TYR A 46 2.06 -7.76 11.18
N THR A 47 2.11 -8.81 10.36
CA THR A 47 3.15 -8.99 9.34
C THR A 47 2.80 -8.25 8.06
N TRP A 48 3.78 -8.02 7.19
CA TRP A 48 3.50 -7.42 5.88
C TRP A 48 2.50 -8.22 5.03
N GLY A 49 2.55 -9.55 5.11
CA GLY A 49 1.58 -10.43 4.45
C GLY A 49 0.16 -10.29 5.02
N GLU A 50 0.02 -10.05 6.31
CA GLU A 50 -1.28 -9.78 6.95
C GLU A 50 -1.82 -8.41 6.59
N THR A 51 -0.97 -7.37 6.61
CA THR A 51 -1.37 -6.02 6.23
C THR A 51 -1.91 -5.98 4.81
N LEU A 52 -1.21 -6.60 3.85
CA LEU A 52 -1.69 -6.67 2.46
C LEU A 52 -3.05 -7.36 2.37
N ARG A 53 -3.22 -8.53 3.02
CA ARG A 53 -4.50 -9.26 3.02
C ARG A 53 -5.64 -8.42 3.60
N ARG A 54 -5.39 -7.67 4.68
CA ARG A 54 -6.40 -6.78 5.30
C ARG A 54 -6.77 -5.62 4.37
N CYS A 55 -5.78 -4.99 3.74
CA CYS A 55 -6.00 -3.91 2.78
C CYS A 55 -6.81 -4.39 1.57
N ILE A 56 -6.48 -5.56 1.00
CA ILE A 56 -7.23 -6.14 -0.13
C ILE A 56 -8.67 -6.44 0.26
N LYS A 57 -8.91 -7.00 1.45
CA LYS A 57 -10.28 -7.25 1.94
C LYS A 57 -11.12 -5.98 1.99
N LEU A 58 -10.56 -4.89 2.53
CA LEU A 58 -11.25 -3.60 2.56
C LEU A 58 -11.43 -3.02 1.15
N ALA A 59 -10.39 -3.06 0.32
CA ALA A 59 -10.44 -2.57 -1.06
C ALA A 59 -11.51 -3.30 -1.88
N SER A 60 -11.62 -4.63 -1.75
CA SER A 60 -12.64 -5.44 -2.43
C SER A 60 -14.06 -5.11 -1.95
N ALA A 61 -14.24 -4.79 -0.66
CA ALA A 61 -15.53 -4.32 -0.15
C ALA A 61 -15.91 -2.95 -0.72
N LEU A 62 -14.95 -2.02 -0.80
CA LEU A 62 -15.18 -0.69 -1.40
C LEU A 62 -15.46 -0.78 -2.90
N ASP A 63 -14.76 -1.64 -3.62
CA ASP A 63 -15.02 -1.94 -5.04
C ASP A 63 -16.44 -2.50 -5.22
N GLY A 64 -16.87 -3.42 -4.35
CA GLY A 64 -18.25 -3.93 -4.32
C GLY A 64 -19.32 -2.88 -4.00
N LEU A 65 -18.94 -1.75 -3.38
CA LEU A 65 -19.80 -0.59 -3.15
C LEU A 65 -19.77 0.43 -4.32
N GLY A 66 -18.99 0.16 -5.37
CA GLY A 66 -18.89 1.01 -6.56
C GLY A 66 -17.91 2.18 -6.43
N VAL A 67 -17.06 2.20 -5.40
CA VAL A 67 -16.08 3.28 -5.18
C VAL A 67 -15.08 3.32 -6.34
N SER A 68 -14.92 4.50 -6.92
CA SER A 68 -14.17 4.74 -8.13
C SER A 68 -13.14 5.87 -7.97
N ARG A 69 -12.26 6.01 -8.96
CA ARG A 69 -11.28 7.10 -8.98
C ARG A 69 -12.00 8.45 -8.98
N GLY A 70 -11.67 9.28 -7.99
CA GLY A 70 -12.26 10.61 -7.82
C GLY A 70 -13.26 10.67 -6.67
N ASP A 71 -13.71 9.51 -6.18
CA ASP A 71 -14.63 9.44 -5.05
C ASP A 71 -13.92 9.76 -3.73
N VAL A 72 -14.69 10.33 -2.79
CA VAL A 72 -14.23 10.68 -1.45
C VAL A 72 -14.73 9.63 -0.47
N VAL A 73 -13.81 9.03 0.29
CA VAL A 73 -14.12 8.05 1.34
C VAL A 73 -13.73 8.65 2.69
N SER A 74 -14.70 8.75 3.60
CA SER A 74 -14.48 9.17 4.97
C SER A 74 -14.20 7.95 5.85
N GLN A 75 -13.23 8.07 6.77
CA GLN A 75 -12.93 7.06 7.78
C GLN A 75 -13.20 7.65 9.17
N LEU A 76 -13.99 6.93 9.95
CA LEU A 76 -14.19 7.22 11.37
C LEU A 76 -13.51 6.12 12.18
N SER A 77 -12.72 6.51 13.16
CA SER A 77 -12.13 5.59 14.14
C SER A 77 -12.19 6.18 15.53
N LEU A 78 -12.22 5.30 16.52
CA LEU A 78 -12.11 5.68 17.92
C LEU A 78 -10.70 6.22 18.19
N PRO A 79 -10.56 7.17 19.15
CA PRO A 79 -9.27 7.63 19.59
C PRO A 79 -8.43 6.45 20.10
N VAL A 80 -7.20 6.40 19.61
CA VAL A 80 -6.22 5.39 19.98
C VAL A 80 -5.78 5.67 21.41
N THR A 81 -6.40 4.99 22.37
CA THR A 81 -6.06 5.10 23.79
C THR A 81 -4.99 4.05 24.09
N ARG A 82 -3.89 4.47 24.74
CA ARG A 82 -2.82 3.56 25.16
C ARG A 82 -3.30 2.57 26.20
#